data_AF-A0A4U8YRG1-F1
#
_entry.id   AF-A0A4U8YRG1-F1
#
_cell.length_a   1.000
_cell.length_b   1.000
_cell.length_c   1.000
_cell.angle_alpha   90.00
_cell.angle_beta   90.00
_cell.angle_gamma   90.00
#
_symmetry.space_group_name_H-M   'P 1'
#
loop_
_entity.id
_entity.type
_entity.pdbx_description
1 polymer ?
#
loop_
_entity_poly.entity_id
_entity_poly.type
_entity_poly.pdbx_seq_one_letter_code
_entity_poly.pdbx_strand_id
1 'polypeptide(L)'
;MILENNITEIQKLYLNYAAAVAYVAVSDDEGNEAIGSAFHIGDGLFVTAKHVIEHKKILEVATTKRYVLIQDDIQAGNGAETISIEPMVLDIIEGPYVDKDEDVAVFKVDTKSSLFPKVKISSHTSHEISDTNFVLSDALIIGYPPIPFTNTPNQVVATGQVNAVIDVRHSRYAHFVMSTMARGGFSGGVALSTSGFALGLVTESLGSSDSLVETGYMSVLSIDSAVNLSVEYFSFDLIKHRVYRDEETLIEVKMVNDKLGRLNSRLYNACVYVYDNDRDVYMEFVCNDGSLLQPAYEIFNAIIPIHKIESMSKKTVLISQPLENPPASLLVEAAEAVRDFFLKYGYRELSSKKNQIIN
;
A
#
# COMPACT_ATOMS: atom_id res chain seq x y z
N MET A 1 32.37 -20.88 -24.28
CA MET A 1 32.22 -19.45 -23.93
C MET A 1 31.34 -19.43 -22.69
N ILE A 2 31.97 -19.41 -21.52
CA ILE A 2 31.28 -19.43 -20.22
C ILE A 2 30.72 -18.01 -20.06
N LEU A 3 29.40 -17.86 -20.22
CA LEU A 3 28.70 -16.64 -19.81
C LEU A 3 28.93 -16.52 -18.31
N GLU A 4 29.74 -15.55 -17.89
CA GLU A 4 29.95 -15.23 -16.49
C GLU A 4 28.58 -15.02 -15.82
N ASN A 5 28.31 -15.85 -14.81
CA ASN A 5 27.09 -15.91 -14.01
C ASN A 5 26.89 -14.69 -13.09
N ASN A 6 27.13 -13.47 -13.58
CA ASN A 6 26.96 -12.25 -12.81
C ASN A 6 25.57 -11.66 -13.06
N ILE A 7 24.52 -12.40 -12.69
CA ILE A 7 23.17 -11.85 -12.59
C ILE A 7 23.19 -10.83 -11.43
N THR A 8 22.92 -9.57 -11.75
CA THR A 8 22.82 -8.48 -10.76
C THR A 8 21.64 -8.70 -9.80
N GLU A 9 21.67 -8.09 -8.62
CA GLU A 9 20.56 -8.22 -7.65
C GLU A 9 19.21 -7.74 -8.23
N ILE A 10 19.21 -6.70 -9.06
CA ILE A 10 17.98 -6.23 -9.70
C ILE A 10 17.45 -7.20 -10.78
N GLN A 11 18.35 -7.91 -11.48
CA GLN A 11 17.94 -8.98 -12.39
C GLN A 11 17.40 -10.18 -11.62
N LYS A 12 17.98 -10.54 -10.47
CA LYS A 12 17.42 -11.59 -9.59
C LYS A 12 16.04 -11.19 -9.09
N LEU A 13 15.88 -9.93 -8.67
CA LEU A 13 14.61 -9.38 -8.24
C LEU A 13 13.56 -9.49 -9.36
N TYR A 14 13.92 -9.06 -10.58
CA TYR A 14 13.07 -9.22 -11.75
C TYR A 14 12.67 -10.69 -11.96
N LEU A 15 13.64 -11.60 -12.03
CA LEU A 15 13.37 -13.03 -12.26
C LEU A 15 12.44 -13.65 -11.21
N ASN A 16 12.50 -13.19 -9.96
CA ASN A 16 11.65 -13.67 -8.88
C ASN A 16 10.18 -13.26 -9.01
N TYR A 17 9.90 -12.12 -9.66
CA TYR A 17 8.56 -11.53 -9.69
C TYR A 17 7.97 -11.35 -11.10
N ALA A 18 8.76 -11.50 -12.16
CA ALA A 18 8.32 -11.24 -13.54
C ALA A 18 7.06 -12.02 -13.92
N ALA A 19 6.98 -13.27 -13.48
CA ALA A 19 5.87 -14.18 -13.77
C ALA A 19 4.63 -13.95 -12.88
N ALA A 20 4.74 -13.13 -11.83
CA ALA A 20 3.60 -12.71 -11.02
C ALA A 20 2.84 -11.53 -11.65
N VAL A 21 3.36 -10.95 -12.74
CA VAL A 21 2.76 -9.80 -13.44
C VAL A 21 2.16 -10.27 -14.76
N ALA A 22 0.93 -9.83 -15.03
CA ALA A 22 0.15 -10.12 -16.22
C ALA A 22 -0.16 -8.83 -16.99
N TYR A 23 -0.43 -8.94 -18.28
CA TYR A 23 -1.15 -7.87 -18.99
C TYR A 23 -2.65 -8.05 -18.86
N VAL A 24 -3.37 -6.96 -19.04
CA VAL A 24 -4.83 -6.92 -19.14
C VAL A 24 -5.17 -6.23 -20.45
N ALA A 25 -5.66 -7.00 -21.43
CA ALA A 25 -6.17 -6.46 -22.68
C ALA A 25 -7.66 -6.14 -22.51
N VAL A 26 -8.07 -4.97 -22.96
CA VAL A 26 -9.43 -4.46 -22.79
C VAL A 26 -9.92 -3.79 -24.07
N SER A 27 -11.24 -3.64 -24.20
CA SER A 27 -11.88 -2.81 -25.23
C SER A 27 -12.91 -1.88 -24.61
N ASP A 28 -13.01 -0.66 -25.13
CA ASP A 28 -14.10 0.26 -24.81
C ASP A 28 -15.37 -0.04 -25.62
N ASP A 29 -16.44 0.71 -25.36
CA ASP A 29 -17.73 0.58 -26.06
C ASP A 29 -17.66 0.94 -27.56
N GLU A 30 -16.61 1.67 -27.98
CA GLU A 30 -16.34 2.01 -29.38
C GLU A 30 -15.54 0.92 -30.11
N GLY A 31 -15.06 -0.10 -29.37
CA GLY A 31 -14.24 -1.19 -29.89
C GLY A 31 -12.75 -0.86 -29.97
N ASN A 32 -12.30 0.25 -29.39
CA ASN A 32 -10.88 0.56 -29.30
C ASN A 32 -10.22 -0.34 -28.26
N GLU A 33 -9.15 -1.02 -28.66
CA GLU A 33 -8.39 -1.88 -27.77
C GLU A 33 -7.32 -1.09 -27.00
N ALA A 34 -7.15 -1.42 -25.73
CA ALA A 34 -6.10 -0.91 -24.87
C ALA A 34 -5.46 -2.03 -24.06
N ILE A 35 -4.30 -1.73 -23.48
CA ILE A 35 -3.55 -2.65 -22.63
C ILE A 35 -3.17 -1.98 -21.32
N GLY A 36 -3.34 -2.70 -20.23
CA GLY A 36 -2.82 -2.39 -18.91
C GLY A 36 -2.04 -3.56 -18.33
N SER A 37 -1.67 -3.42 -17.06
CA SER A 37 -0.95 -4.43 -16.30
C SER A 37 -1.73 -4.83 -15.05
N ALA A 38 -1.45 -6.02 -14.53
CA ALA A 38 -1.94 -6.47 -13.23
C ALA A 38 -0.86 -7.34 -12.56
N PHE A 39 -0.91 -7.51 -11.25
CA PHE A 39 0.02 -8.41 -10.55
C PHE A 39 -0.66 -9.19 -9.42
N HIS A 40 -0.18 -10.42 -9.23
CA HIS A 40 -0.69 -11.36 -8.25
C HIS A 40 -0.14 -11.07 -6.85
N ILE A 41 -1.01 -10.87 -5.87
CA ILE A 41 -0.65 -10.66 -4.46
C ILE A 41 -0.81 -11.93 -3.60
N GLY A 42 -1.35 -12.99 -4.21
CA GLY A 42 -1.58 -14.28 -3.60
C GLY A 42 -3.04 -14.72 -3.64
N ASP A 43 -3.30 -16.02 -3.39
CA ASP A 43 -4.64 -16.61 -3.38
C ASP A 43 -5.46 -16.41 -4.67
N GLY A 44 -4.75 -16.25 -5.79
CA GLY A 44 -5.33 -15.95 -7.09
C GLY A 44 -5.78 -14.49 -7.24
N LEU A 45 -5.53 -13.62 -6.26
CA LEU A 45 -5.90 -12.22 -6.32
C LEU A 45 -4.89 -11.40 -7.11
N PHE A 46 -5.40 -10.74 -8.14
CA PHE A 46 -4.66 -9.79 -8.96
C PHE A 46 -5.14 -8.37 -8.68
N VAL A 47 -4.18 -7.45 -8.67
CA VAL A 47 -4.39 -6.01 -8.51
C VAL A 47 -4.10 -5.33 -9.83
N THR A 48 -4.93 -4.36 -10.21
CA THR A 48 -4.70 -3.46 -11.34
C THR A 48 -5.19 -2.04 -11.01
N ALA A 49 -4.97 -1.08 -11.90
CA ALA A 49 -5.53 0.26 -11.76
C ALA A 49 -6.98 0.26 -12.24
N LYS A 50 -7.86 1.00 -11.57
CA LYS A 50 -9.29 1.03 -11.88
C LYS A 50 -9.55 1.47 -13.31
N HIS A 51 -8.90 2.55 -13.77
CA HIS A 51 -9.09 3.05 -15.14
C HIS A 51 -8.67 2.07 -16.24
N VAL A 52 -7.90 1.02 -15.93
CA VAL A 52 -7.57 -0.04 -16.90
C VAL A 52 -8.82 -0.83 -17.28
N ILE A 53 -9.72 -1.07 -16.33
CA ILE A 53 -10.87 -1.99 -16.51
C ILE A 53 -12.23 -1.31 -16.38
N GLU A 54 -12.30 -0.14 -15.74
CA GLU A 54 -13.56 0.57 -15.52
C GLU A 54 -14.18 0.98 -16.87
N HIS A 55 -15.47 0.68 -17.02
CA HIS A 55 -16.23 0.89 -18.24
C HIS A 55 -15.64 0.22 -19.49
N LYS A 56 -14.84 -0.84 -19.32
CA LYS A 56 -14.21 -1.57 -20.41
C LYS A 56 -14.49 -3.06 -20.29
N LYS A 57 -14.58 -3.72 -21.44
CA LYS A 57 -14.66 -5.18 -21.51
C LYS A 57 -13.25 -5.76 -21.45
N ILE A 58 -12.97 -6.61 -20.47
CA ILE A 58 -11.74 -7.39 -20.42
C ILE A 58 -11.78 -8.45 -21.53
N LEU A 59 -10.78 -8.41 -22.40
CA LEU A 59 -10.59 -9.35 -23.50
C LEU A 59 -9.70 -10.52 -23.08
N GLU A 60 -8.63 -10.23 -22.35
CA GLU A 60 -7.65 -11.23 -21.94
C GLU A 60 -6.84 -10.76 -20.73
N VAL A 61 -6.52 -11.69 -19.84
CA VAL A 61 -5.50 -11.51 -18.80
C VAL A 61 -4.51 -12.64 -18.95
N ALA A 62 -3.23 -12.35 -19.11
CA ALA A 62 -2.22 -13.41 -19.25
C ALA A 62 -0.83 -13.01 -18.78
N THR A 63 -0.06 -14.00 -18.32
CA THR A 63 1.36 -13.85 -18.01
C THR A 63 2.20 -14.18 -19.24
N THR A 64 3.39 -13.57 -19.35
CA THR A 64 4.31 -13.80 -20.49
C THR A 64 5.69 -14.30 -20.08
N LYS A 65 5.90 -14.56 -18.78
CA LYS A 65 7.19 -15.01 -18.23
C LYS A 65 7.05 -16.37 -17.58
N ARG A 66 8.01 -17.24 -17.87
CA ARG A 66 8.18 -18.52 -17.18
C ARG A 66 8.73 -18.26 -15.78
N TYR A 67 8.17 -18.95 -14.79
CA TYR A 67 8.73 -19.01 -13.45
C TYR A 67 9.40 -20.36 -13.24
N VAL A 68 10.60 -20.36 -12.65
CA VAL A 68 11.33 -21.57 -12.32
C VAL A 68 11.66 -21.54 -10.83
N LEU A 69 11.14 -22.51 -10.10
CA LEU A 69 11.44 -22.73 -8.69
C LEU A 69 12.33 -23.97 -8.56
N ILE A 70 13.46 -23.82 -7.88
CA ILE A 70 14.34 -24.94 -7.54
C ILE A 70 14.08 -25.25 -6.06
N GLN A 71 13.50 -26.41 -5.78
CA GLN A 71 13.34 -26.91 -4.41
C GLN A 71 14.50 -27.84 -4.08
N ASP A 72 15.38 -27.38 -3.19
CA ASP A 72 16.44 -28.20 -2.62
C ASP A 72 15.85 -29.01 -1.45
N ASP A 73 15.42 -30.24 -1.72
CA ASP A 73 14.97 -31.15 -0.66
C ASP A 73 16.16 -31.88 -0.04
N ILE A 74 16.94 -31.15 0.76
CA ILE A 74 18.14 -31.66 1.45
C ILE A 74 17.78 -32.84 2.37
N GLN A 75 16.53 -32.99 2.80
CA GLN A 75 16.10 -34.03 3.72
C GLN A 75 15.76 -35.37 3.06
N ALA A 76 15.47 -35.40 1.75
CA ALA A 76 15.01 -36.62 1.06
C ALA A 76 16.11 -37.38 0.28
N GLY A 77 17.32 -36.81 0.13
CA GLY A 77 18.38 -37.40 -0.70
C GLY A 77 18.05 -37.47 -2.20
N ASN A 78 16.90 -36.91 -2.61
CA ASN A 78 16.53 -36.70 -3.99
C ASN A 78 17.16 -35.38 -4.47
N GLY A 79 17.68 -35.38 -5.71
CA GLY A 79 18.24 -34.16 -6.31
C GLY A 79 17.21 -33.04 -6.38
N ALA A 80 17.68 -31.79 -6.52
CA ALA A 80 16.83 -30.61 -6.56
C ALA A 80 15.68 -30.76 -7.57
N GLU A 81 14.44 -30.66 -7.10
CA GLU A 81 13.27 -30.71 -7.97
C GLU A 81 13.04 -29.32 -8.57
N THR A 82 12.96 -29.25 -9.90
CA THR A 82 12.72 -28.00 -10.62
C THR A 82 11.27 -27.94 -11.05
N ILE A 83 10.52 -27.02 -10.45
CA ILE A 83 9.12 -26.75 -10.80
C ILE A 83 9.10 -25.55 -11.76
N SER A 84 8.53 -25.74 -12.96
CA SER A 84 8.35 -24.68 -13.96
C SER A 84 6.87 -24.33 -14.08
N ILE A 85 6.55 -23.04 -14.06
CA ILE A 85 5.22 -22.51 -14.38
C ILE A 85 5.34 -21.75 -15.70
N GLU A 86 4.64 -22.22 -16.71
CA GLU A 86 4.63 -21.61 -18.05
C GLU A 86 3.72 -20.39 -18.11
N PRO A 87 4.00 -19.43 -19.02
CA PRO A 87 3.07 -18.37 -19.37
C PRO A 87 1.67 -18.92 -19.71
N MET A 88 0.62 -18.25 -19.24
CA MET A 88 -0.74 -18.72 -19.43
C MET A 88 -1.77 -17.59 -19.47
N VAL A 89 -2.86 -17.84 -20.20
CA VAL A 89 -4.11 -17.07 -20.07
C VAL A 89 -4.78 -17.47 -18.76
N LEU A 90 -5.21 -16.46 -18.01
CA LEU A 90 -5.79 -16.55 -16.68
C LEU A 90 -7.29 -16.32 -16.77
N ASP A 91 -8.05 -17.29 -16.27
CA ASP A 91 -9.51 -17.21 -16.23
C ASP A 91 -9.93 -16.45 -14.96
N ILE A 92 -10.60 -15.30 -15.14
CA ILE A 92 -11.19 -14.55 -14.02
C ILE A 92 -12.38 -15.35 -13.49
N ILE A 93 -12.31 -15.75 -12.22
CA ILE A 93 -13.34 -16.54 -11.54
C ILE A 93 -14.23 -15.69 -10.63
N GLU A 94 -13.78 -14.50 -10.25
CA GLU A 94 -14.55 -13.58 -9.42
C GLU A 94 -14.07 -12.12 -9.60
N GLY A 95 -15.01 -11.18 -9.57
CA GLY A 95 -14.76 -9.76 -9.88
C GLY A 95 -14.84 -9.45 -11.38
N PRO A 96 -14.24 -8.32 -11.84
CA PRO A 96 -13.46 -7.38 -11.05
C PRO A 96 -14.30 -6.50 -10.10
N TYR A 97 -13.71 -6.12 -8.97
CA TYR A 97 -14.22 -5.10 -8.06
C TYR A 97 -13.32 -3.88 -8.11
N VAL A 98 -13.92 -2.69 -8.07
CA VAL A 98 -13.23 -1.40 -8.14
C VAL A 98 -13.46 -0.63 -6.86
N ASP A 99 -12.44 0.10 -6.39
CA ASP A 99 -12.66 1.08 -5.33
C ASP A 99 -13.50 2.24 -5.87
N LYS A 100 -14.34 2.84 -5.01
CA LYS A 100 -15.20 3.95 -5.40
C LYS A 100 -14.39 5.22 -5.64
N ASP A 101 -13.45 5.51 -4.75
CA ASP A 101 -12.75 6.78 -4.66
C ASP A 101 -11.30 6.66 -5.16
N GLU A 102 -10.74 5.45 -5.17
CA GLU A 102 -9.34 5.20 -5.55
C GLU A 102 -9.18 4.56 -6.93
N ASP A 103 -8.05 4.82 -7.58
CA ASP A 103 -7.70 4.24 -8.88
C ASP A 103 -7.13 2.81 -8.75
N VAL A 104 -7.88 1.93 -8.08
CA VAL A 104 -7.48 0.54 -7.86
C VAL A 104 -8.64 -0.42 -8.09
N ALA A 105 -8.31 -1.59 -8.62
CA ALA A 105 -9.22 -2.69 -8.81
C ALA A 105 -8.57 -4.03 -8.50
N VAL A 106 -9.40 -4.99 -8.11
CA VAL A 106 -9.00 -6.34 -7.74
C VAL A 106 -9.89 -7.37 -8.41
N PHE A 107 -9.31 -8.50 -8.79
CA PHE A 107 -10.06 -9.64 -9.33
C PHE A 107 -9.36 -10.95 -8.96
N LYS A 108 -10.11 -12.04 -8.96
CA LYS A 108 -9.59 -13.37 -8.64
C LYS A 108 -9.52 -14.23 -9.90
N VAL A 109 -8.43 -14.95 -10.06
CA VAL A 109 -8.21 -15.88 -11.17
C VAL A 109 -7.98 -17.31 -10.68
N ASP A 110 -8.22 -18.28 -11.56
CA ASP A 110 -7.73 -19.64 -11.36
C ASP A 110 -6.24 -19.72 -11.77
N THR A 111 -5.36 -19.80 -10.77
CA THR A 111 -3.91 -19.91 -10.98
C THR A 111 -3.47 -21.32 -11.41
N LYS A 112 -4.37 -22.31 -11.37
CA LYS A 112 -4.13 -23.74 -11.66
C LYS A 112 -3.06 -24.42 -10.78
N SER A 113 -2.38 -23.66 -9.93
CA SER A 113 -1.30 -24.10 -9.06
C SER A 113 -1.19 -23.19 -7.84
N SER A 114 -1.00 -23.77 -6.67
CA SER A 114 -0.71 -23.05 -5.42
C SER A 114 0.71 -22.45 -5.39
N LEU A 115 1.58 -22.87 -6.32
CA LEU A 115 2.95 -22.39 -6.46
C LEU A 115 3.06 -21.18 -7.40
N PHE A 116 1.94 -20.68 -7.93
CA PHE A 116 1.94 -19.53 -8.81
C PHE A 116 2.61 -18.33 -8.13
N PRO A 117 3.59 -17.68 -8.79
CA PRO A 117 4.40 -16.65 -8.16
C PRO A 117 3.53 -15.48 -7.72
N LYS A 118 3.86 -14.91 -6.55
CA LYS A 118 3.15 -13.76 -5.99
C LYS A 118 4.12 -12.68 -5.57
N VAL A 119 3.70 -11.43 -5.71
CA VAL A 119 4.39 -10.26 -5.20
C VAL A 119 4.20 -10.20 -3.68
N LYS A 120 5.27 -9.94 -2.94
CA LYS A 120 5.17 -9.70 -1.49
C LYS A 120 4.57 -8.35 -1.24
N ILE A 121 3.70 -8.27 -0.24
CA ILE A 121 3.07 -7.02 0.17
C ILE A 121 3.76 -6.52 1.43
N SER A 122 3.89 -5.20 1.54
CA SER A 122 4.44 -4.55 2.72
C SER A 122 3.41 -4.46 3.85
N SER A 123 3.92 -4.35 5.07
CA SER A 123 3.12 -4.04 6.26
C SER A 123 2.74 -2.58 6.39
N HIS A 124 3.36 -1.67 5.63
CA HIS A 124 3.14 -0.24 5.81
C HIS A 124 1.71 0.17 5.43
N THR A 125 1.13 1.06 6.21
CA THR A 125 -0.13 1.72 5.87
C THR A 125 0.13 3.17 5.45
N SER A 126 -0.76 3.75 4.65
CA SER A 126 -0.66 5.17 4.28
C SER A 126 -0.71 6.10 5.50
N HIS A 127 -1.35 5.66 6.58
CA HIS A 127 -1.38 6.35 7.87
C HIS A 127 0.02 6.41 8.54
N GLU A 128 0.88 5.43 8.31
CA GLU A 128 2.23 5.34 8.90
C GLU A 128 3.31 6.02 8.02
N ILE A 129 3.09 6.09 6.71
CA ILE A 129 4.08 6.64 5.77
C ILE A 129 4.18 8.17 5.91
N SER A 130 5.33 8.66 6.36
CA SER A 130 5.70 10.08 6.36
C SER A 130 6.18 10.58 4.99
N ASP A 131 6.43 11.87 4.88
CA ASP A 131 6.98 12.55 3.70
C ASP A 131 8.42 12.15 3.34
N THR A 132 9.14 11.48 4.25
CA THR A 132 10.53 11.06 4.05
C THR A 132 10.70 9.55 3.91
N ASN A 133 9.70 8.75 4.28
CA ASN A 133 9.77 7.31 4.12
C ASN A 133 9.94 6.95 2.64
N PHE A 134 10.81 6.00 2.35
CA PHE A 134 11.15 5.53 1.01
C PHE A 134 11.79 6.54 0.06
N VAL A 135 11.90 7.83 0.38
CA VAL A 135 12.59 8.81 -0.48
C VAL A 135 14.04 8.35 -0.75
N LEU A 136 14.46 8.43 -2.02
CA LEU A 136 15.69 7.87 -2.59
C LEU A 136 15.81 6.34 -2.57
N SER A 137 14.75 5.61 -2.23
CA SER A 137 14.75 4.15 -2.38
C SER A 137 14.61 3.78 -3.86
N ASP A 138 15.48 2.90 -4.32
CA ASP A 138 15.39 2.30 -5.65
C ASP A 138 14.18 1.37 -5.75
N ALA A 139 13.56 1.37 -6.93
CA ALA A 139 12.42 0.54 -7.26
C ALA A 139 12.52 -0.03 -8.68
N LEU A 140 12.03 -1.26 -8.84
CA LEU A 140 11.84 -1.92 -10.12
C LEU A 140 10.35 -1.85 -10.50
N ILE A 141 10.05 -1.24 -11.64
CA ILE A 141 8.71 -1.13 -12.18
C ILE A 141 8.53 -2.22 -13.23
N ILE A 142 7.45 -2.99 -13.15
CA ILE A 142 7.14 -4.06 -14.10
C ILE A 142 5.73 -3.85 -14.65
N GLY A 143 5.61 -3.83 -15.97
CA GLY A 143 4.32 -3.71 -16.66
C GLY A 143 4.39 -4.07 -18.14
N TYR A 144 3.35 -3.69 -18.88
CA TYR A 144 3.14 -4.05 -20.28
C TYR A 144 2.77 -2.82 -21.14
N PRO A 145 3.61 -1.76 -21.14
CA PRO A 145 3.43 -0.67 -22.10
C PRO A 145 3.53 -1.21 -23.54
N PRO A 146 2.68 -0.73 -24.47
CA PRO A 146 2.72 -1.18 -25.84
C PRO A 146 4.05 -0.77 -26.49
N ILE A 147 4.69 -1.72 -27.19
CA ILE A 147 5.89 -1.47 -27.98
C ILE A 147 5.48 -1.46 -29.46
N PRO A 148 5.65 -0.33 -30.18
CA PRO A 148 5.35 -0.25 -31.60
C PRO A 148 5.99 -1.39 -32.40
N PHE A 149 5.26 -1.91 -33.39
CA PHE A 149 5.70 -2.98 -34.30
C PHE A 149 5.94 -4.35 -33.65
N THR A 150 5.57 -4.56 -32.39
CA THR A 150 5.47 -5.90 -31.81
C THR A 150 4.12 -6.53 -32.13
N ASN A 151 4.09 -7.86 -32.22
CA ASN A 151 2.87 -8.65 -32.49
C ASN A 151 2.37 -9.40 -31.26
N THR A 152 2.97 -9.14 -30.10
CA THR A 152 2.67 -9.79 -28.82
C THR A 152 2.89 -8.81 -27.67
N PRO A 153 2.12 -8.90 -26.57
CA PRO A 153 2.41 -8.14 -25.35
C PRO A 153 3.78 -8.50 -24.79
N ASN A 154 4.65 -7.50 -24.67
CA ASN A 154 5.98 -7.67 -24.12
C ASN A 154 6.06 -6.98 -22.76
N GLN A 155 6.50 -7.74 -21.74
CA GLN A 155 6.75 -7.16 -20.43
C GLN A 155 7.95 -6.23 -20.52
N VAL A 156 7.76 -5.00 -20.04
CA VAL A 156 8.81 -3.97 -19.97
C VAL A 156 9.08 -3.69 -18.50
N VAL A 157 10.36 -3.50 -18.22
CA VAL A 157 10.83 -3.10 -16.90
C VAL A 157 11.53 -1.76 -16.97
N ALA A 158 11.34 -0.96 -15.93
CA ALA A 158 12.08 0.27 -15.71
C ALA A 158 12.62 0.29 -14.28
N THR A 159 13.71 1.02 -14.09
CA THR A 159 14.25 1.31 -12.76
C THR A 159 14.04 2.78 -12.46
N GLY A 160 13.70 3.10 -11.23
CA GLY A 160 13.58 4.48 -10.77
C GLY A 160 13.79 4.57 -9.27
N GLN A 161 13.78 5.80 -8.76
CA GLN A 161 13.82 6.09 -7.34
C GLN A 161 12.54 6.77 -6.91
N VAL A 162 12.14 6.58 -5.66
CA VAL A 162 11.11 7.41 -5.04
C VAL A 162 11.71 8.80 -4.80
N ASN A 163 11.19 9.80 -5.49
CA ASN A 163 11.64 11.18 -5.40
C ASN A 163 10.86 12.00 -4.37
N ALA A 164 9.60 11.63 -4.16
CA ALA A 164 8.74 12.26 -3.16
C ALA A 164 7.63 11.32 -2.73
N VAL A 165 7.12 11.55 -1.54
CA VAL A 165 5.87 10.97 -1.06
C VAL A 165 4.88 12.10 -0.87
N ILE A 166 3.72 11.99 -1.52
CA ILE A 166 2.73 13.07 -1.57
C ILE A 166 1.32 12.56 -1.32
N ASP A 167 0.46 13.48 -0.91
CA ASP A 167 -1.00 13.29 -0.96
C ASP A 167 -1.57 14.04 -2.15
N VAL A 168 -2.44 13.38 -2.90
CA VAL A 168 -3.18 13.98 -4.01
C VAL A 168 -4.61 14.23 -3.58
N ARG A 169 -5.25 15.26 -4.14
CA ARG A 169 -6.58 15.72 -3.68
C ARG A 169 -7.70 14.68 -3.80
N HIS A 170 -7.53 13.69 -4.67
CA HIS A 170 -8.52 12.69 -5.00
C HIS A 170 -8.23 11.32 -4.38
N SER A 171 -7.17 11.18 -3.56
CA SER A 171 -6.82 9.91 -2.92
C SER A 171 -6.65 10.11 -1.42
N ARG A 172 -7.10 9.12 -0.66
CA ARG A 172 -6.82 9.00 0.79
C ARG A 172 -5.52 8.26 1.08
N TYR A 173 -4.90 7.68 0.06
CA TYR A 173 -3.66 6.91 0.19
C TYR A 173 -2.45 7.69 -0.29
N ALA A 174 -1.29 7.21 0.16
CA ALA A 174 -0.04 7.79 -0.24
C ALA A 174 0.27 7.56 -1.72
N HIS A 175 0.77 8.59 -2.39
CA HIS A 175 1.38 8.46 -3.71
C HIS A 175 2.90 8.60 -3.61
N PHE A 176 3.61 7.71 -4.30
CA PHE A 176 5.03 7.82 -4.55
C PHE A 176 5.26 8.45 -5.91
N VAL A 177 6.04 9.52 -5.94
CA VAL A 177 6.52 10.14 -7.18
C VAL A 177 7.84 9.49 -7.54
N MET A 178 7.92 8.85 -8.69
CA MET A 178 9.09 8.10 -9.11
C MET A 178 9.84 8.74 -10.27
N SER A 179 11.17 8.65 -10.27
CA SER A 179 12.06 9.15 -11.34
C SER A 179 12.08 8.26 -12.59
N THR A 180 10.90 7.90 -13.08
CA THR A 180 10.72 7.17 -14.34
C THR A 180 9.54 7.74 -15.10
N MET A 181 9.53 7.59 -16.42
CA MET A 181 8.45 8.12 -17.25
C MET A 181 7.19 7.26 -17.11
N ALA A 182 6.06 7.89 -16.79
CA ALA A 182 4.76 7.29 -16.98
C ALA A 182 4.53 7.03 -18.48
N ARG A 183 4.07 5.82 -18.83
CA ARG A 183 3.61 5.48 -20.18
C ARG A 183 2.37 4.62 -20.06
N GLY A 184 1.43 4.79 -20.98
CA GLY A 184 0.27 3.90 -21.09
C GLY A 184 0.71 2.43 -21.11
N GLY A 185 -0.04 1.57 -20.45
CA GLY A 185 0.24 0.14 -20.28
C GLY A 185 1.17 -0.23 -19.13
N PHE A 186 1.84 0.72 -18.46
CA PHE A 186 2.34 0.48 -17.10
C PHE A 186 1.24 0.53 -16.04
N SER A 187 0.12 1.21 -16.30
CA SER A 187 -1.01 1.31 -15.37
C SER A 187 -1.45 -0.06 -14.85
N GLY A 188 -1.59 -0.17 -13.52
CA GLY A 188 -1.87 -1.41 -12.81
C GLY A 188 -0.65 -2.34 -12.63
N GLY A 189 0.51 -1.96 -13.17
CA GLY A 189 1.78 -2.65 -12.97
C GLY A 189 2.32 -2.40 -11.57
N VAL A 190 3.32 -3.18 -11.16
CA VAL A 190 3.87 -3.12 -9.81
C VAL A 190 5.13 -2.24 -9.77
N ALA A 191 5.26 -1.43 -8.72
CA ALA A 191 6.52 -0.84 -8.29
C ALA A 191 7.07 -1.63 -7.09
N LEU A 192 8.15 -2.37 -7.31
CA LEU A 192 8.80 -3.22 -6.31
C LEU A 192 9.96 -2.49 -5.66
N SER A 193 10.04 -2.51 -4.33
CA SER A 193 11.28 -2.13 -3.63
C SER A 193 12.40 -3.13 -3.94
N THR A 194 13.65 -2.73 -3.72
CA THR A 194 14.80 -3.64 -3.82
C THR A 194 14.76 -4.82 -2.84
N SER A 195 13.96 -4.72 -1.77
CA SER A 195 13.68 -5.82 -0.83
C SER A 195 12.61 -6.79 -1.35
N GLY A 196 11.99 -6.48 -2.50
CA GLY A 196 11.03 -7.34 -3.19
C GLY A 196 9.61 -7.31 -2.63
N PHE A 197 9.22 -6.24 -1.94
CA PHE A 197 7.82 -5.98 -1.63
C PHE A 197 7.27 -4.90 -2.57
N ALA A 198 5.97 -4.94 -2.85
CA ALA A 198 5.28 -3.86 -3.56
C ALA A 198 5.27 -2.60 -2.71
N LEU A 199 5.80 -1.50 -3.25
CA LEU A 199 5.53 -0.15 -2.75
C LEU A 199 4.09 0.25 -3.12
N GLY A 200 3.68 -0.12 -4.33
CA GLY A 200 2.38 0.23 -4.85
C GLY A 200 2.16 -0.25 -6.27
N LEU A 201 1.02 0.16 -6.82
CA LEU A 201 0.67 -0.02 -8.21
C LEU A 201 0.87 1.28 -8.98
N VAL A 202 1.31 1.17 -10.23
CA VAL A 202 1.45 2.32 -11.11
C VAL A 202 0.06 2.81 -11.50
N THR A 203 -0.21 4.09 -11.26
CA THR A 203 -1.41 4.79 -11.73
C THR A 203 -1.01 5.78 -12.82
N GLU A 204 -1.98 6.51 -13.39
CA GLU A 204 -1.67 7.52 -14.41
C GLU A 204 -0.76 8.65 -13.88
N SER A 205 -0.20 9.43 -14.81
CA SER A 205 0.67 10.57 -14.50
C SER A 205 -0.08 11.64 -13.69
N LEU A 206 0.63 12.45 -12.89
CA LEU A 206 0.10 13.54 -12.07
C LEU A 206 -0.48 14.74 -12.89
N GLY A 207 -0.88 14.52 -14.13
CA GLY A 207 -1.39 15.54 -15.06
C GLY A 207 -2.89 15.37 -15.34
N SER A 208 -3.57 16.49 -15.61
CA SER A 208 -4.90 16.47 -16.20
C SER A 208 -4.81 16.12 -17.68
N SER A 209 -5.79 15.37 -18.20
CA SER A 209 -6.00 15.14 -19.63
C SER A 209 -5.67 16.41 -20.44
N ASP A 210 -4.68 16.31 -21.34
CA ASP A 210 -4.07 17.34 -22.21
C ASP A 210 -2.70 17.90 -21.78
N SER A 211 -2.22 17.69 -20.55
CA SER A 211 -0.82 17.99 -20.25
C SER A 211 0.08 16.87 -20.77
N LEU A 212 1.01 17.21 -21.68
CA LEU A 212 2.06 16.32 -22.14
C LEU A 212 2.63 15.53 -20.94
N VAL A 213 2.72 14.21 -21.09
CA VAL A 213 3.27 13.21 -20.15
C VAL A 213 4.77 13.44 -19.84
N GLU A 214 5.25 14.67 -20.07
CA GLU A 214 6.63 15.17 -20.05
C GLU A 214 7.08 15.68 -18.68
N THR A 215 6.36 15.38 -17.59
CA THR A 215 6.86 15.73 -16.24
C THR A 215 8.07 14.88 -15.83
N GLY A 216 8.35 13.78 -16.55
CA GLY A 216 9.44 12.85 -16.24
C GLY A 216 9.19 12.01 -14.99
N TYR A 217 8.00 12.10 -14.40
CA TYR A 217 7.62 11.41 -13.17
C TYR A 217 6.47 10.42 -13.39
N MET A 218 6.54 9.32 -12.68
CA MET A 218 5.51 8.30 -12.57
C MET A 218 4.85 8.39 -11.20
N SER A 219 3.53 8.30 -11.16
CA SER A 219 2.80 8.18 -9.89
C SER A 219 2.56 6.71 -9.58
N VAL A 220 2.77 6.35 -8.32
CA VAL A 220 2.51 5.01 -7.79
C VAL A 220 1.62 5.15 -6.57
N LEU A 221 0.41 4.62 -6.65
CA LEU A 221 -0.53 4.56 -5.55
C LEU A 221 -0.09 3.48 -4.56
N SER A 222 -0.04 3.81 -3.27
CA SER A 222 0.36 2.89 -2.21
C SER A 222 -0.39 1.57 -2.28
N ILE A 223 0.34 0.47 -2.08
CA ILE A 223 -0.23 -0.88 -2.09
C ILE A 223 -1.33 -1.05 -1.04
N ASP A 224 -1.36 -0.19 -0.02
CA ASP A 224 -2.36 -0.18 1.04
C ASP A 224 -3.80 -0.12 0.50
N SER A 225 -4.02 0.65 -0.57
CA SER A 225 -5.31 0.75 -1.27
C SER A 225 -5.79 -0.61 -1.78
N ALA A 226 -4.93 -1.33 -2.49
CA ALA A 226 -5.23 -2.64 -3.06
C ALA A 226 -5.45 -3.71 -1.99
N VAL A 227 -4.69 -3.65 -0.89
CA VAL A 227 -4.85 -4.57 0.23
C VAL A 227 -6.20 -4.36 0.90
N ASN A 228 -6.59 -3.12 1.20
CA ASN A 228 -7.88 -2.84 1.82
C ASN A 228 -9.03 -3.31 0.93
N LEU A 229 -8.97 -3.05 -0.37
CA LEU A 229 -9.96 -3.53 -1.33
C LEU A 229 -10.01 -5.06 -1.39
N SER A 230 -8.85 -5.72 -1.32
CA SER A 230 -8.76 -7.18 -1.29
C SER A 230 -9.33 -7.79 0.00
N VAL A 231 -9.14 -7.13 1.15
CA VAL A 231 -9.75 -7.54 2.42
C VAL A 231 -11.27 -7.38 2.35
N GLU A 232 -11.76 -6.24 1.84
CA GLU A 232 -13.18 -5.93 1.73
C GLU A 232 -13.94 -6.95 0.87
N TYR A 233 -13.45 -7.22 -0.35
CA TYR A 233 -14.18 -8.04 -1.31
C TYR A 233 -13.84 -9.53 -1.25
N PHE A 234 -12.64 -9.90 -0.80
CA PHE A 234 -12.16 -11.28 -0.86
C PHE A 234 -11.74 -11.86 0.50
N SER A 235 -11.89 -11.12 1.61
CA SER A 235 -11.41 -11.54 2.92
C SER A 235 -9.93 -11.96 2.91
N PHE A 236 -9.10 -11.21 2.17
CA PHE A 236 -7.69 -11.52 1.99
C PHE A 236 -6.96 -11.64 3.34
N ASP A 237 -6.34 -12.80 3.58
CA ASP A 237 -5.70 -13.14 4.86
C ASP A 237 -4.31 -12.49 4.97
N LEU A 238 -4.24 -11.39 5.69
CA LEU A 238 -2.99 -10.64 5.88
C LEU A 238 -1.91 -11.47 6.59
N ILE A 239 -2.29 -12.25 7.62
CA ILE A 239 -1.35 -13.03 8.44
C ILE A 239 -0.72 -14.14 7.60
N LYS A 240 -1.52 -14.88 6.82
CA LYS A 240 -1.03 -15.90 5.89
C LYS A 240 -0.05 -15.33 4.87
N HIS A 241 -0.23 -14.07 4.48
CA HIS A 241 0.65 -13.37 3.54
C HIS A 241 1.77 -12.57 4.22
N ARG A 242 1.94 -12.73 5.54
CA ARG A 242 2.96 -12.07 6.38
C ARG A 242 2.90 -10.54 6.34
N VAL A 243 1.68 -10.02 6.20
CA VAL A 243 1.37 -8.60 6.26
C VAL A 243 0.86 -8.32 7.67
N TYR A 244 1.74 -7.82 8.53
CA TYR A 244 1.40 -7.46 9.91
C TYR A 244 1.16 -5.95 9.96
N ARG A 245 -0.10 -5.53 10.08
CA ARG A 245 -0.46 -4.12 10.19
C ARG A 245 -0.79 -3.85 11.64
N ASP A 246 0.15 -3.21 12.35
CA ASP A 246 0.08 -2.74 13.74
C ASP A 246 -1.23 -3.11 14.46
N GLU A 247 -1.28 -4.38 14.89
CA GLU A 247 -2.47 -5.02 15.49
C GLU A 247 -2.78 -4.40 16.87
N GLU A 248 -1.81 -3.72 17.46
CA GLU A 248 -1.81 -3.26 18.85
C GLU A 248 -2.22 -1.78 19.01
N THR A 249 -2.44 -1.06 17.90
CA THR A 249 -2.96 0.32 17.95
C THR A 249 -4.48 0.29 17.98
N LEU A 250 -5.07 0.61 19.14
CA LEU A 250 -6.52 0.70 19.26
C LEU A 250 -7.07 1.90 18.47
N ILE A 251 -6.48 3.08 18.67
CA ILE A 251 -6.80 4.28 17.91
C ILE A 251 -5.61 5.24 17.85
N GLU A 252 -5.36 5.82 16.68
CA GLU A 252 -4.46 6.94 16.50
C GLU A 252 -5.12 8.00 15.63
N VAL A 253 -5.13 9.26 16.09
CA VAL A 253 -5.65 10.38 15.33
C VAL A 253 -4.58 11.45 15.21
N LYS A 254 -4.06 11.62 13.99
CA LYS A 254 -3.06 12.63 13.65
C LYS A 254 -3.75 13.91 13.24
N MET A 255 -3.41 15.00 13.88
CA MET A 255 -4.04 16.32 13.74
C MET A 255 -3.01 17.36 13.32
N VAL A 256 -3.41 18.30 12.47
CA VAL A 256 -2.53 19.34 11.96
C VAL A 256 -3.21 20.72 12.00
N ASN A 257 -2.48 21.75 12.42
CA ASN A 257 -2.95 23.13 12.30
C ASN A 257 -2.66 23.73 10.91
N ASP A 258 -3.36 24.81 10.55
CA ASP A 258 -3.23 25.46 9.24
C ASP A 258 -1.80 25.90 8.90
N LYS A 259 -1.03 26.32 9.91
CA LYS A 259 0.35 26.78 9.72
C LYS A 259 1.25 25.69 9.16
N LEU A 260 1.13 24.47 9.68
CA LEU A 260 1.92 23.31 9.23
C LEU A 260 1.25 22.63 8.03
N GLY A 261 -0.07 22.44 8.08
CA GLY A 261 -0.81 21.67 7.09
C GLY A 261 -0.83 22.28 5.68
N ARG A 262 -0.53 23.58 5.55
CA ARG A 262 -0.31 24.24 4.24
C ARG A 262 1.09 23.99 3.66
N LEU A 263 2.05 23.60 4.50
CA LEU A 263 3.45 23.41 4.13
C LEU A 263 3.74 21.94 3.83
N ASN A 264 3.06 21.02 4.51
CA ASN A 264 3.26 19.60 4.37
C ASN A 264 1.98 18.83 4.72
N SER A 265 1.53 17.95 3.83
CA SER A 265 0.31 17.17 4.00
C SER A 265 0.49 15.91 4.85
N ARG A 266 1.73 15.55 5.20
CA ARG A 266 2.07 14.32 5.95
C ARG A 266 2.58 14.57 7.36
N LEU A 267 2.89 15.83 7.70
CA LEU A 267 3.33 16.19 9.03
C LEU A 267 2.14 16.59 9.90
N TYR A 268 2.06 15.99 11.08
CA TYR A 268 1.13 16.37 12.14
C TYR A 268 1.86 17.13 13.23
N ASN A 269 1.11 17.91 14.02
CA ASN A 269 1.64 18.61 15.18
C ASN A 269 0.71 18.56 16.39
N ALA A 270 -0.33 17.73 16.31
CA ALA A 270 -1.04 17.17 17.44
C ALA A 270 -1.40 15.71 17.15
N CYS A 271 -1.41 14.85 18.15
CA CYS A 271 -1.82 13.45 18.02
C CYS A 271 -2.42 12.95 19.35
N VAL A 272 -3.43 12.11 19.25
CA VAL A 272 -3.83 11.22 20.34
C VAL A 272 -3.65 9.79 19.86
N TYR A 273 -2.90 9.03 20.64
CA TYR A 273 -2.56 7.64 20.36
C TYR A 273 -2.94 6.79 21.56
N VAL A 274 -3.63 5.67 21.30
CA VAL A 274 -4.00 4.68 22.30
C VAL A 274 -3.53 3.32 21.82
N TYR A 275 -2.69 2.71 22.65
CA TYR A 275 -2.23 1.35 22.52
C TYR A 275 -3.04 0.45 23.44
N ASP A 276 -3.46 -0.69 22.92
CA ASP A 276 -4.10 -1.77 23.70
C ASP A 276 -3.84 -3.11 22.99
N ASN A 277 -3.17 -4.03 23.70
CA ASN A 277 -2.87 -5.38 23.23
C ASN A 277 -3.50 -6.47 24.12
N ASP A 278 -4.60 -6.15 24.81
CA ASP A 278 -5.27 -6.98 25.84
C ASP A 278 -4.45 -7.24 27.12
N ARG A 279 -3.19 -6.79 27.17
CA ARG A 279 -2.29 -6.97 28.31
C ARG A 279 -1.83 -5.65 28.92
N ASP A 280 -1.44 -4.72 28.07
CA ASP A 280 -0.86 -3.43 28.39
C ASP A 280 -1.64 -2.35 27.65
N VAL A 281 -2.00 -1.28 28.36
CA VAL A 281 -2.70 -0.12 27.80
C VAL A 281 -1.90 1.13 28.14
N TYR A 282 -1.68 1.99 27.15
CA TYR A 282 -1.16 3.33 27.39
C TYR A 282 -1.66 4.32 26.35
N MET A 283 -1.61 5.60 26.71
CA MET A 283 -2.02 6.69 25.85
C MET A 283 -0.92 7.72 25.75
N GLU A 284 -0.71 8.22 24.54
CA GLU A 284 0.19 9.30 24.23
C GLU A 284 -0.58 10.49 23.65
N PHE A 285 -0.38 11.66 24.24
CA PHE A 285 -0.87 12.94 23.73
C PHE A 285 0.32 13.76 23.24
N VAL A 286 0.35 14.05 21.95
CA VAL A 286 1.40 14.88 21.34
C VAL A 286 0.77 16.21 20.94
N CYS A 287 1.44 17.32 21.25
CA CYS A 287 1.09 18.63 20.70
C CYS A 287 2.28 19.58 20.77
N ASN A 288 2.61 20.22 19.65
CA ASN A 288 3.67 21.24 19.63
C ASN A 288 3.27 22.51 20.39
N ASP A 289 1.96 22.78 20.51
CA ASP A 289 1.44 23.77 21.44
C ASP A 289 1.25 23.13 22.81
N GLY A 290 2.28 23.20 23.64
CA GLY A 290 2.26 22.60 24.98
C GLY A 290 1.16 23.14 25.90
N SER A 291 0.53 24.28 25.58
CA SER A 291 -0.61 24.79 26.35
C SER A 291 -1.89 23.96 26.16
N LEU A 292 -1.98 23.17 25.07
CA LEU A 292 -3.13 22.34 24.74
C LEU A 292 -3.02 20.90 25.25
N LEU A 293 -1.83 20.47 25.70
CA LEU A 293 -1.60 19.12 26.20
C LEU A 293 -2.37 18.81 27.47
N GLN A 294 -2.30 19.70 28.47
CA GLN A 294 -2.97 19.49 29.74
C GLN A 294 -4.51 19.46 29.57
N PRO A 295 -5.13 20.37 28.80
CA PRO A 295 -6.54 20.25 28.43
C PRO A 295 -6.90 18.95 27.69
N ALA A 296 -6.07 18.50 26.74
CA ALA A 296 -6.29 17.23 26.04
C ALA A 296 -6.28 16.03 27.01
N TYR A 297 -5.31 15.99 27.92
CA TYR A 297 -5.24 15.01 28.99
C TYR A 297 -6.49 15.05 29.87
N GLU A 298 -6.94 16.24 30.29
CA GLU A 298 -8.12 16.41 31.15
C GLU A 298 -9.41 15.93 30.48
N ILE A 299 -9.55 16.14 29.17
CA ILE A 299 -10.69 15.65 28.39
C ILE A 299 -10.72 14.14 28.35
N PHE A 300 -9.58 13.49 28.10
CA PHE A 300 -9.48 12.04 28.15
C PHE A 300 -9.80 11.54 29.58
N ASN A 301 -9.20 12.17 30.58
CA ASN A 301 -9.34 11.82 31.99
C ASN A 301 -10.77 11.94 32.53
N ALA A 302 -11.59 12.82 31.93
CA ALA A 302 -12.99 12.99 32.29
C ALA A 302 -13.87 11.80 31.87
N ILE A 303 -13.46 11.04 30.84
CA ILE A 303 -14.17 9.85 30.35
C ILE A 303 -13.60 8.60 31.00
N ILE A 304 -12.26 8.46 31.00
CA ILE A 304 -11.56 7.37 31.66
C ILE A 304 -10.54 7.96 32.62
N PRO A 305 -10.61 7.67 33.93
CA PRO A 305 -9.58 8.07 34.87
C PRO A 305 -8.21 7.50 34.49
N ILE A 306 -7.26 8.39 34.27
CA ILE A 306 -5.88 8.08 33.86
C ILE A 306 -4.90 8.75 34.80
N HIS A 307 -3.68 8.22 34.85
CA HIS A 307 -2.58 8.88 35.53
C HIS A 307 -1.42 9.09 34.57
N LYS A 308 -0.73 10.22 34.75
CA LYS A 308 0.42 10.61 33.94
C LYS A 308 1.68 9.89 34.39
N ILE A 309 2.46 9.40 33.42
CA ILE A 309 3.80 8.86 33.64
C ILE A 309 4.80 10.03 33.50
N GLU A 310 5.10 10.67 34.64
CA GLU A 310 5.96 11.87 34.67
C GLU A 310 7.37 11.62 34.13
N SER A 311 7.94 10.44 34.35
CA SER A 311 9.29 10.09 33.87
C SER A 311 9.42 10.06 32.35
N MET A 312 8.31 9.87 31.63
CA MET A 312 8.28 9.76 30.17
C MET A 312 7.69 11.01 29.50
N SER A 313 7.01 11.86 30.27
CA SER A 313 6.36 13.07 29.76
C SER A 313 7.36 14.20 29.52
N LYS A 314 7.14 14.96 28.44
CA LYS A 314 7.96 16.10 28.00
C LYS A 314 7.08 17.31 27.72
N LYS A 315 7.70 18.44 27.36
CA LYS A 315 6.97 19.70 27.05
C LYS A 315 5.92 19.55 25.94
N THR A 316 6.13 18.64 25.00
CA THR A 316 5.27 18.45 23.80
C THR A 316 4.59 17.07 23.76
N VAL A 317 4.77 16.25 24.80
CA VAL A 317 4.26 14.87 24.86
C VAL A 317 3.84 14.53 26.29
N LEU A 318 2.62 14.05 26.48
CA LEU A 318 2.15 13.46 27.73
C LEU A 318 1.91 11.96 27.51
N ILE A 319 2.48 11.14 28.39
CA ILE A 319 2.25 9.69 28.41
C ILE A 319 1.46 9.34 29.66
N SER A 320 0.45 8.49 29.51
CA SER A 320 -0.47 8.13 30.59
C SER A 320 -0.93 6.69 30.49
N GLN A 321 -1.49 6.19 31.59
CA GLN A 321 -2.10 4.86 31.69
C GLN A 321 -3.42 4.95 32.43
N PRO A 322 -4.39 4.08 32.11
CA PRO A 322 -5.64 4.03 32.84
C PRO A 322 -5.39 3.60 34.30
N LEU A 323 -6.22 4.10 35.22
CA LEU A 323 -6.19 3.69 36.63
C LEU A 323 -6.78 2.28 36.85
N GLU A 324 -7.65 1.86 35.94
CA GLU A 324 -8.30 0.55 35.92
C GLU A 324 -8.12 -0.10 34.55
N ASN A 325 -8.88 -1.17 34.26
CA ASN A 325 -8.91 -1.82 32.95
C ASN A 325 -10.18 -1.42 32.18
N PRO A 326 -10.21 -0.25 31.51
CA PRO A 326 -11.39 0.21 30.79
C PRO A 326 -11.62 -0.62 29.51
N PRO A 327 -12.88 -0.79 29.08
CA PRO A 327 -13.16 -1.39 27.78
C PRO A 327 -12.61 -0.54 26.64
N ALA A 328 -12.14 -1.19 25.58
CA ALA A 328 -11.60 -0.56 24.38
C ALA A 328 -12.55 0.49 23.75
N SER A 329 -13.87 0.25 23.81
CA SER A 329 -14.85 1.21 23.31
C SER A 329 -14.80 2.58 24.02
N LEU A 330 -14.55 2.60 25.33
CA LEU A 330 -14.43 3.85 26.08
C LEU A 330 -13.08 4.53 25.82
N LEU A 331 -12.01 3.75 25.61
CA LEU A 331 -10.69 4.29 25.25
C LEU A 331 -10.75 5.02 23.90
N VAL A 332 -11.47 4.43 22.95
CA VAL A 332 -11.78 5.03 21.65
C VAL A 332 -12.61 6.30 21.82
N GLU A 333 -13.69 6.26 22.60
CA GLU A 333 -14.54 7.43 22.84
C GLU A 333 -13.73 8.59 23.46
N ALA A 334 -12.85 8.29 24.41
CA ALA A 334 -11.98 9.27 25.04
C ALA A 334 -10.98 9.89 24.05
N ALA A 335 -10.39 9.08 23.15
CA ALA A 335 -9.52 9.59 22.09
C ALA A 335 -10.28 10.46 21.07
N GLU A 336 -11.48 10.06 20.67
CA GLU A 336 -12.34 10.83 19.77
C GLU A 336 -12.77 12.18 20.40
N ALA A 337 -13.00 12.22 21.72
CA ALA A 337 -13.24 13.48 22.43
C ALA A 337 -12.03 14.43 22.40
N VAL A 338 -10.81 13.89 22.48
CA VAL A 338 -9.56 14.67 22.33
C VAL A 338 -9.37 15.18 20.90
N ARG A 339 -9.71 14.37 19.88
CA ARG A 339 -9.77 14.85 18.49
C ARG A 339 -10.72 16.04 18.37
N ASP A 340 -11.94 15.92 18.90
CA ASP A 340 -12.96 16.96 18.81
C ASP A 340 -12.55 18.25 19.53
N PHE A 341 -11.77 18.13 20.61
CA PHE A 341 -11.11 19.25 21.23
C PHE A 341 -10.12 19.94 20.28
N PHE A 342 -9.21 19.20 19.64
CA PHE A 342 -8.28 19.81 18.69
C PHE A 342 -8.99 20.48 17.50
N LEU A 343 -10.08 19.90 17.00
CA LEU A 343 -10.91 20.53 15.96
C LEU A 343 -11.44 21.91 16.39
N LYS A 344 -11.91 22.05 17.64
CA LYS A 344 -12.38 23.34 18.19
C LYS A 344 -11.27 24.39 18.29
N TYR A 345 -10.02 23.96 18.36
CA TYR A 345 -8.83 24.83 18.43
C TYR A 345 -8.18 25.07 17.05
N GLY A 346 -8.90 24.79 15.96
CA GLY A 346 -8.44 25.10 14.60
C GLY A 346 -7.44 24.10 14.02
N TYR A 347 -7.37 22.89 14.58
CA TYR A 347 -6.73 21.77 13.91
C TYR A 347 -7.72 21.12 12.95
N ARG A 348 -7.18 20.41 11.96
CA ARG A 348 -7.91 19.48 11.09
C ARG A 348 -7.36 18.08 11.27
N GLU A 349 -8.20 17.09 11.06
CA GLU A 349 -7.76 15.70 10.98
C GLU A 349 -6.89 15.51 9.75
N LEU A 350 -5.71 14.92 9.96
CA LEU A 350 -4.80 14.53 8.90
C LEU A 350 -5.07 13.10 8.48
N SER A 351 -5.13 12.20 9.47
CA SER A 351 -5.47 10.80 9.29
C SER A 351 -5.92 10.20 10.61
N SER A 352 -6.75 9.17 10.53
CA SER A 352 -7.15 8.35 11.66
C SER A 352 -7.00 6.87 11.35
N LYS A 353 -6.57 6.12 12.36
CA LYS A 353 -6.49 4.67 12.34
C LYS A 353 -7.23 4.16 13.57
N LYS A 354 -8.05 3.13 13.40
CA LYS A 354 -8.84 2.53 14.47
C LYS A 354 -8.95 1.04 14.23
N ASN A 355 -8.49 0.23 15.17
CA ASN A 355 -8.73 -1.21 15.14
C ASN A 355 -10.11 -1.50 15.74
N GLN A 356 -10.92 -2.27 14.99
CA GLN A 356 -12.25 -2.70 15.44
C GLN A 356 -12.20 -4.02 16.21
N ILE A 357 -11.01 -4.59 16.40
CA ILE A 357 -10.79 -5.94 16.95
C ILE A 357 -10.36 -5.83 18.42
N ILE A 358 -11.17 -5.23 19.29
CA ILE A 358 -11.09 -5.50 20.73
C ILE A 358 -12.53 -5.56 21.23
N ASN A 359 -13.06 -6.77 21.31
CA ASN A 359 -14.38 -7.10 21.85
C ASN A 359 -14.26 -7.56 23.29
#